data_AF-A0A2H9L491-F1
#
_entry.id   AF-A0A2H9L491-F1
#
_cell.length_a   1.000
_cell.length_b   1.000
_cell.length_c   1.000
_cell.angle_alpha   90.00
_cell.angle_beta   90.00
_cell.angle_gamma   90.00
#
_symmetry.space_group_name_H-M   'P 1'
#
loop_
_entity.id
_entity.type
_entity.pdbx_description
1 polymer ?
#
loop_
_entity_poly.entity_id
_entity_poly.type
_entity_poly.pdbx_seq_one_letter_code
_entity_poly.pdbx_strand_id
1 'polypeptide(L)' 'MTNNVYIVDTSSLVKLNRNNPIDVFPSIWDKLKLLSDNNRLIAPKEVFNEIKQNDDMLSKWAKQQKKMFKEPTQKQITIV' A
#
# COMPACT_ATOMS: atom_id res chain seq x y z
N MET A 1 -16.06 -7.97 16.86
CA MET A 1 -14.92 -7.18 16.33
C MET A 1 -15.10 -7.06 14.83
N THR A 2 -15.19 -5.84 14.30
CA THR A 2 -15.37 -5.61 12.85
C THR A 2 -14.06 -5.82 12.11
N ASN A 3 -14.03 -6.78 11.18
CA ASN A 3 -12.85 -7.11 10.39
C ASN A 3 -12.83 -6.27 9.10
N ASN A 4 -12.71 -4.94 9.25
CA ASN A 4 -12.69 -4.04 8.10
C ASN A 4 -11.43 -4.27 7.26
N VAL A 5 -11.61 -4.26 5.94
CA VAL A 5 -10.55 -4.26 4.93
C VAL A 5 -10.44 -2.85 4.36
N TYR A 6 -9.21 -2.35 4.27
CA TYR A 6 -8.88 -1.03 3.76
C TYR A 6 -8.25 -1.17 2.38
N ILE A 7 -8.80 -0.44 1.40
CA ILE A 7 -8.25 -0.34 0.05
C ILE A 7 -7.57 1.02 -0.04
N VAL A 8 -6.27 1.05 -0.34
CA VAL A 8 -5.50 2.30 -0.40
C VAL A 8 -5.01 2.61 -1.80
N ASP A 9 -5.00 3.90 -2.09
CA ASP A 9 -4.49 4.48 -3.33
C ASP A 9 -3.07 5.04 -3.16
N THR A 10 -2.35 5.20 -4.26
CA THR A 10 -1.01 5.81 -4.29
C THR A 10 -0.98 7.16 -3.59
N SER A 11 -1.97 8.02 -3.85
CA SER A 11 -2.05 9.36 -3.27
C SER A 11 -2.05 9.34 -1.74
N SER A 12 -2.68 8.34 -1.14
CA SER A 12 -2.76 8.18 0.32
C SER A 12 -1.40 7.84 0.91
N LEU A 13 -0.66 6.92 0.30
CA LEU A 13 0.68 6.51 0.74
C LEU A 13 1.71 7.63 0.53
N VAL A 14 1.63 8.33 -0.61
CA VAL A 14 2.51 9.48 -0.90
C VAL A 14 2.27 10.61 0.11
N LYS A 15 1.01 10.95 0.38
CA LYS A 15 0.66 11.99 1.37
C LYS A 15 1.10 11.58 2.77
N LEU A 16 0.92 10.31 3.14
CA LEU A 16 1.41 9.79 4.42
C LEU A 16 2.93 9.94 4.53
N ASN A 17 3.69 9.56 3.51
CA ASN A 17 5.16 9.68 3.56
C ASN A 17 5.64 11.13 3.59
N ARG A 18 4.89 12.07 3.00
CA ARG A 18 5.21 13.51 3.08
C ARG A 18 4.99 14.08 4.48
N ASN A 19 3.91 13.68 5.16
CA ASN A 19 3.53 14.23 6.46
C ASN A 19 4.13 13.44 7.63
N ASN A 20 4.31 12.14 7.44
CA ASN A 20 4.84 11.19 8.40
C ASN A 20 5.87 10.29 7.70
N PRO A 21 7.08 10.82 7.41
CA PRO A 21 8.14 10.06 6.75
C PRO A 21 8.47 8.75 7.46
N ILE A 22 8.83 7.72 6.69
CA ILE A 22 9.12 6.35 7.17
C ILE A 22 10.22 6.32 8.23
N ASP A 23 11.27 7.11 8.05
CA ASP A 23 12.43 7.21 8.92
C ASP A 23 12.18 8.02 10.20
N VAL A 24 11.23 8.96 10.16
CA VAL A 24 10.88 9.82 11.32
C VAL A 24 9.74 9.23 12.15
N PHE A 25 8.74 8.62 11.51
CA PHE A 25 7.53 8.08 12.16
C PHE A 25 7.32 6.58 11.88
N PRO A 26 8.28 5.69 12.22
CA PRO A 26 8.23 4.28 11.86
C PRO A 26 7.00 3.56 12.43
N SER A 27 6.51 3.95 13.61
CA SER A 27 5.39 3.29 14.29
C SER A 27 4.08 3.26 13.48
N ILE A 28 3.82 4.26 12.63
CA ILE A 28 2.63 4.27 11.77
C ILE A 28 2.81 3.28 10.62
N TRP A 29 4.01 3.25 10.04
CA TRP A 29 4.37 2.32 8.97
C TRP A 29 4.39 0.87 9.43
N ASP A 30 4.80 0.60 10.67
CA ASP A 30 4.72 -0.71 11.30
C ASP A 30 3.27 -1.18 11.49
N LYS A 31 2.36 -0.27 11.85
CA LYS A 31 0.92 -0.58 11.94
C LYS A 31 0.32 -0.88 10.56
N LEU A 32 0.70 -0.14 9.52
CA LEU A 32 0.28 -0.44 8.16
C LEU A 32 0.81 -1.79 7.68
N LYS A 33 2.07 -2.11 7.99
CA LYS A 33 2.66 -3.44 7.75
C LYS A 33 1.85 -4.53 8.46
N LEU A 34 1.51 -4.34 9.74
CA LEU A 34 0.67 -5.30 10.47
C LEU A 34 -0.70 -5.50 9.79
N LEU A 35 -1.33 -4.44 9.29
CA LEU A 35 -2.59 -4.56 8.55
C LEU A 35 -2.41 -5.30 7.22
N SER A 36 -1.32 -5.03 6.49
CA SER A 36 -0.93 -5.75 5.26
C SER A 36 -0.72 -7.24 5.53
N ASP A 37 0.04 -7.59 6.56
CA ASP A 37 0.34 -8.98 6.95
C ASP A 37 -0.93 -9.75 7.35
N ASN A 38 -1.92 -9.05 7.92
CA ASN A 38 -3.23 -9.61 8.26
C ASN A 38 -4.24 -9.59 7.09
N ASN A 39 -3.83 -9.27 5.86
CA ASN A 39 -4.71 -9.10 4.69
C ASN A 39 -5.84 -8.07 4.89
N ARG A 40 -5.61 -7.07 5.74
CA ARG A 40 -6.57 -5.99 6.04
C ARG A 40 -6.23 -4.68 5.34
N LEU A 41 -5.02 -4.54 4.82
CA LEU A 41 -4.62 -3.45 3.95
C LEU A 41 -4.29 -4.03 2.58
N ILE A 42 -5.00 -3.61 1.54
CA ILE A 42 -4.79 -4.05 0.17
C ILE A 42 -4.77 -2.86 -0.78
N ALA A 43 -4.13 -3.05 -1.93
CA ALA A 43 -4.13 -2.08 -3.02
C ALA A 43 -4.09 -2.82 -4.37
N PRO A 44 -4.61 -2.22 -5.45
CA PRO A 44 -4.36 -2.71 -6.81
C PRO A 44 -2.86 -2.78 -7.13
N LYS A 45 -2.48 -3.65 -8.06
CA LYS A 45 -1.10 -3.79 -8.53
C LYS A 45 -0.54 -2.48 -9.09
N GLU A 46 -1.41 -1.69 -9.71
CA GLU A 46 -1.10 -0.40 -10.32
C GLU A 46 -0.51 0.58 -9.30
N VAL A 47 -1.00 0.57 -8.05
CA VAL A 47 -0.47 1.39 -6.95
C VAL A 47 1.00 1.07 -6.69
N PHE A 48 1.38 -0.22 -6.72
CA PHE A 48 2.79 -0.60 -6.59
C PHE A 48 3.63 -0.11 -7.77
N ASN A 49 3.08 -0.21 -8.99
CA ASN A 49 3.78 0.21 -10.20
C ASN A 49 4.04 1.72 -10.21
N GLU A 50 3.07 2.52 -9.78
CA GLU A 50 3.21 3.98 -9.62
C GLU A 50 4.27 4.33 -8.57
N ILE A 51 4.22 3.70 -7.39
CA ILE A 51 5.19 3.95 -6.31
C ILE A 51 6.60 3.54 -6.73
N LYS A 52 6.76 2.41 -7.43
CA LYS A 52 8.05 1.88 -7.90
C LYS A 52 8.78 2.83 -8.85
N GLN A 53 8.08 3.71 -9.57
CA GLN A 53 8.71 4.67 -10.49
C GLN A 53 9.65 5.64 -9.77
N ASN A 54 9.44 5.86 -8.47
CA ASN A 54 10.31 6.67 -7.63
C ASN A 54 11.33 5.76 -6.92
N ASP A 55 12.61 6.16 -6.84
CA ASP A 55 13.64 5.41 -6.09
C ASP A 55 13.81 5.96 -4.66
N ASP A 56 12.69 6.10 -3.94
CA ASP A 56 12.64 6.68 -2.61
C ASP A 56 12.42 5.62 -1.50
N MET A 57 12.35 6.07 -0.25
CA MET A 57 12.07 5.19 0.88
C MET A 57 10.69 4.54 0.79
N LEU A 58 9.72 5.21 0.19
CA LEU A 58 8.38 4.66 -0.01
C LEU A 58 8.42 3.47 -0.97
N SER A 59 9.20 3.55 -2.04
CA SER A 59 9.42 2.43 -2.96
C SER A 59 10.07 1.23 -2.27
N LYS A 60 11.06 1.47 -1.40
CA LYS A 60 11.73 0.42 -0.62
C LYS A 60 10.75 -0.26 0.33
N TRP A 61 9.94 0.52 1.04
CA TRP A 61 8.89 -0.01 1.91
C TRP A 61 7.84 -0.81 1.12
N ALA A 62 7.35 -0.28 0.01
CA ALA A 62 6.35 -0.96 -0.84
C ALA A 62 6.87 -2.31 -1.37
N LYS A 63 8.16 -2.39 -1.74
CA LYS A 63 8.82 -3.64 -2.17
C LYS A 63 8.83 -4.72 -1.07
N GLN A 64 8.77 -4.34 0.20
CA GLN A 64 8.69 -5.28 1.33
C GLN A 64 7.24 -5.75 1.59
N GLN A 65 6.24 -4.98 1.16
CA GLN A 65 4.81 -5.26 1.38
C GLN A 65 4.14 -5.95 0.19
N LYS A 66 4.82 -6.85 -0.53
CA LYS A 66 4.30 -7.45 -1.79
C LYS A 66 2.91 -8.09 -1.66
N LYS A 67 2.57 -8.64 -0.47
CA LYS A 67 1.27 -9.29 -0.22
C LYS A 67 0.09 -8.32 -0.24
N MET A 68 0.33 -7.04 0.01
CA MET A 68 -0.68 -5.97 -0.02
C MET A 68 -1.23 -5.74 -1.43
N PHE A 69 -0.38 -5.86 -2.45
CA PHE A 69 -0.72 -5.52 -3.83
C PHE A 69 -1.36 -6.70 -4.55
N LYS A 70 -2.57 -6.52 -5.07
CA LYS A 70 -3.36 -7.56 -5.72
C LYS A 70 -3.54 -7.25 -7.20
N GLU A 71 -3.35 -8.26 -8.04
CA GLU A 71 -3.70 -8.16 -9.46
C GLU A 71 -5.21 -7.96 -9.62
N PRO A 72 -5.66 -7.13 -10.58
CA PRO A 72 -7.07 -7.02 -10.88
C PRO A 72 -7.61 -8.36 -11.38
N THR A 73 -8.84 -8.69 -10.99
CA THR A 73 -9.52 -9.87 -11.49
C THR A 73 -10.01 -9.66 -12.93
N GLN A 74 -10.20 -10.74 -13.68
CA GLN A 74 -10.72 -10.65 -15.05
C GLN A 74 -12.04 -9.85 -15.15
N LYS A 75 -12.93 -10.00 -14.16
CA LYS A 75 -14.18 -9.24 -14.09
C LYS A 75 -13.93 -7.74 -13.96
N GLN A 76 -12.95 -7.33 -13.16
CA GLN A 76 -12.61 -5.91 -12.99
C GLN A 76 -12.01 -5.29 -14.27
N ILE A 77 -11.32 -6.10 -15.09
CA ILE A 77 -10.75 -5.65 -16.37
C ILE A 77 -11.85 -5.50 -17.44
N THR A 78 -12.82 -6.42 -17.48
CA THR A 78 -13.85 -6.45 -18.53
C THR A 78 -14.99 -5.44 -18.32
N ILE A 79 -15.12 -4.86 -17.12
CA ILE A 79 -16.20 -3.90 -16.77
C ILE A 79 -15.78 -2.43 -17.04
N VAL A 80 -14.58 -2.19 -17.59
CA VAL A 80 -14.07 -0.84 -17.90
C VAL A 80 -14.62 -0.31 -19.21
#